data_AF-A0A974VX28-F1
#
_entry.id   AF-A0A974VX28-F1
#
_cell.length_a   1.000
_cell.length_b   1.000
_cell.length_c   1.000
_cell.angle_alpha   90.00
_cell.angle_beta   90.00
_cell.angle_gamma   90.00
#
_symmetry.space_group_name_H-M   'P 1'
#
loop_
_entity.id
_entity.type
_entity.pdbx_description
1 polymer ?
#
loop_
_entity_poly.entity_id
_entity_poly.type
_entity_poly.pdbx_seq_one_letter_code
_entity_poly.pdbx_strand_id
1 'polypeptide(L)'
;MDAVMARCFVLAEMNTHHFMFRGAGSTREDARSALLCAWTRHRDELLARYPERRDAIPEADQMEDHFKIYYLEFELGAGYRDGDRLL
;
A
#
# COMPACT_ATOMS: atom_id res chain seq x y z
N MET A 1 -0.31 -19.98 28.64
CA MET A 1 0.11 -20.36 27.28
C MET A 1 -0.53 -19.33 26.38
N ASP A 2 0.08 -18.15 26.31
CA ASP A 2 -0.48 -17.02 25.57
C ASP A 2 -0.32 -17.32 24.09
N ALA A 3 -1.46 -17.45 23.40
CA ALA A 3 -1.50 -17.38 21.96
C ALA A 3 -0.98 -15.99 21.58
N VAL A 4 0.27 -15.91 21.14
CA VAL A 4 0.75 -14.75 20.38
C VAL A 4 -0.20 -14.65 19.21
N MET A 5 -1.18 -13.75 19.30
CA MET A 5 -2.07 -13.48 18.18
C MET A 5 -1.19 -13.12 17.01
N ALA A 6 -1.11 -14.01 16.01
CA ALA A 6 -0.33 -13.79 14.81
C ALA A 6 -0.83 -12.47 14.21
N ARG A 7 -0.05 -11.41 14.36
CA ARG A 7 -0.38 -10.12 13.76
C ARG A 7 -0.03 -10.26 12.29
N CYS A 8 -1.04 -10.27 11.43
CA CYS A 8 -0.83 -10.19 10.00
C CYS A 8 -0.36 -8.77 9.65
N PHE A 9 0.63 -8.66 8.79
CA PHE A 9 1.05 -7.41 8.17
C PHE A 9 0.78 -7.52 6.67
N VAL A 10 -0.03 -6.61 6.15
CA VAL A 10 -0.42 -6.58 4.75
C VAL A 10 0.14 -5.33 4.10
N LEU A 11 0.79 -5.50 2.95
CA LEU A 11 1.26 -4.42 2.09
C LEU A 11 0.43 -4.43 0.81
N ALA A 12 -0.31 -3.35 0.56
CA ALA A 12 -0.92 -3.05 -0.71
C ALA A 12 0.07 -2.26 -1.57
N GLU A 13 0.20 -2.61 -2.84
CA GLU A 13 1.04 -1.93 -3.82
C GLU A 13 0.28 -1.66 -5.12
N MET A 14 0.40 -0.45 -5.66
CA MET A 14 -0.21 -0.03 -6.92
C MET A 14 0.83 0.70 -7.75
N ASN A 15 1.03 0.21 -8.97
CA ASN A 15 2.04 0.71 -9.88
C ASN A 15 1.40 1.44 -11.05
N THR A 16 1.75 2.72 -11.18
CA THR A 16 1.48 3.54 -12.37
C THR A 16 2.71 3.52 -13.29
N HIS A 17 2.66 4.21 -14.42
CA HIS A 17 3.82 4.28 -15.32
C HIS A 17 5.06 4.94 -14.70
N HIS A 18 4.87 5.90 -13.78
CA HIS A 18 5.97 6.69 -13.20
C HIS A 18 6.11 6.58 -11.69
N PHE A 19 5.09 6.08 -11.00
CA PHE A 19 5.00 6.07 -9.55
C PHE A 19 4.52 4.73 -9.02
N MET A 20 5.03 4.38 -7.85
CA MET A 20 4.64 3.22 -7.07
C MET A 20 4.09 3.70 -5.74
N PHE A 21 2.82 3.38 -5.49
CA PHE A 21 2.12 3.72 -4.26
C PHE A 21 2.01 2.49 -3.38
N ARG A 22 2.21 2.70 -2.08
CA ARG A 22 2.18 1.63 -1.08
C ARG A 22 1.35 2.05 0.13
N GLY A 23 0.63 1.10 0.68
CA GLY A 23 -0.09 1.23 1.93
C GLY A 23 0.08 -0.03 2.77
N ALA A 24 0.22 0.13 4.07
CA ALA A 24 0.42 -0.98 4.99
C ALA A 24 -0.69 -1.00 6.04
N GLY A 25 -1.08 -2.20 6.47
CA GLY A 25 -2.14 -2.38 7.46
C GLY A 25 -2.18 -3.79 8.04
N SER A 26 -3.05 -3.99 9.03
CA SER A 26 -3.29 -5.31 9.63
C SER A 26 -4.20 -6.21 8.79
N THR A 27 -4.92 -5.61 7.84
CA THR A 27 -5.82 -6.28 6.89
C THR A 27 -5.60 -5.72 5.49
N ARG A 28 -6.13 -6.41 4.46
CA ARG A 28 -6.13 -5.88 3.09
C ARG A 28 -6.85 -4.55 2.98
N GLU A 29 -7.96 -4.36 3.69
CA GLU A 29 -8.71 -3.11 3.65
C GLU A 29 -7.94 -1.95 4.28
N ASP A 30 -7.27 -2.20 5.41
CA ASP A 30 -6.41 -1.20 6.06
C ASP A 30 -5.27 -0.77 5.12
N ALA A 31 -4.60 -1.76 4.51
CA ALA A 31 -3.50 -1.53 3.59
C ALA A 31 -3.95 -0.79 2.32
N ARG A 32 -5.11 -1.17 1.78
CA ARG A 32 -5.76 -0.51 0.62
C ARG A 32 -6.10 0.94 0.95
N SER A 33 -6.75 1.18 2.08
CA SER A 33 -7.10 2.53 2.53
C SER A 33 -5.86 3.40 2.70
N ALA A 34 -4.79 2.88 3.31
CA ALA A 34 -3.53 3.61 3.44
C ALA A 34 -2.89 3.95 2.08
N LEU A 35 -2.96 3.04 1.12
CA LEU A 35 -2.48 3.26 -0.25
C LEU A 35 -3.28 4.35 -0.96
N LEU A 36 -4.61 4.30 -0.88
CA LEU A 36 -5.49 5.29 -1.49
C LEU A 36 -5.30 6.68 -0.87
N CYS A 37 -5.07 6.76 0.45
CA CYS A 37 -4.68 8.02 1.10
C CYS A 37 -3.36 8.58 0.55
N ALA A 38 -2.36 7.73 0.29
CA ALA A 38 -1.11 8.16 -0.32
C ALA A 38 -1.31 8.70 -1.75
N TRP A 39 -2.19 8.07 -2.53
CA TRP A 39 -2.61 8.58 -3.83
C TRP A 39 -3.29 9.94 -3.73
N THR A 40 -4.32 10.09 -2.87
CA THR A 40 -5.06 11.35 -2.71
C THR A 40 -4.13 12.50 -2.39
N ARG A 41 -3.20 12.30 -1.44
CA ARG A 41 -2.21 13.32 -1.10
C ARG A 41 -1.33 13.69 -2.29
N HIS A 42 -0.86 12.71 -3.05
CA HIS A 42 -0.05 12.98 -4.24
C HIS A 42 -0.84 13.73 -5.31
N ARG A 43 -2.10 13.35 -5.53
CA ARG A 43 -3.03 14.03 -6.42
C ARG A 43 -3.24 15.48 -6.01
N ASP A 44 -3.49 15.75 -4.73
CA ASP A 44 -3.67 17.11 -4.21
C ASP A 44 -2.42 17.97 -4.45
N GLU A 45 -1.24 17.41 -4.20
CA GLU A 45 0.04 18.08 -4.46
C GLU A 45 0.26 18.38 -5.95
N LEU A 46 -0.16 17.47 -6.85
CA LEU A 46 -0.12 17.68 -8.29
C LEU A 46 -1.10 18.76 -8.75
N LEU A 47 -2.35 18.71 -8.28
CA LEU A 47 -3.38 19.66 -8.66
C LEU A 47 -3.15 21.07 -8.09
N ALA A 48 -2.46 21.17 -6.95
CA ALA A 48 -2.00 22.46 -6.45
C ALA A 48 -1.00 23.14 -7.40
N ARG A 49 -0.24 22.36 -8.18
CA ARG A 49 0.73 22.87 -9.16
C ARG A 49 0.14 22.99 -10.57
N TYR A 50 -0.80 22.10 -10.93
CA TYR A 50 -1.38 21.96 -12.26
C TYR A 50 -2.91 21.78 -12.17
N PRO A 51 -3.66 22.83 -11.75
CA PRO A 51 -5.09 22.72 -11.50
C PRO A 51 -5.90 22.33 -12.74
N GLU A 52 -5.43 22.68 -13.94
CA GLU A 52 -6.03 22.34 -15.22
C GLU A 52 -6.06 20.83 -15.52
N ARG A 53 -5.27 20.03 -14.79
CA ARG A 53 -5.20 18.57 -14.95
C ARG A 53 -6.24 17.80 -14.13
N ARG A 54 -7.15 18.48 -13.42
CA ARG A 54 -8.14 17.85 -12.52
C ARG A 54 -8.89 16.69 -13.17
N ASP A 55 -9.39 16.87 -14.38
CA ASP A 55 -10.20 15.85 -15.07
C ASP A 55 -9.35 14.73 -15.69
N ALA A 56 -8.04 14.91 -15.78
CA ALA A 56 -7.10 13.93 -16.31
C ALA A 56 -6.45 13.06 -15.22
N ILE A 57 -6.63 13.41 -13.94
CA ILE A 57 -6.03 12.70 -12.80
C ILE A 57 -7.17 12.06 -11.98
N PRO A 58 -7.29 10.72 -11.99
CA PRO A 58 -8.42 10.00 -11.38
C PRO A 58 -8.54 10.24 -9.88
N GLU A 59 -9.76 10.22 -9.37
CA GLU A 59 -10.02 10.20 -7.93
C GLU A 59 -9.64 8.84 -7.32
N ALA A 60 -9.55 8.76 -6.00
CA ALA A 60 -9.07 7.56 -5.32
C ALA A 60 -9.96 6.32 -5.52
N ASP A 61 -11.28 6.51 -5.59
CA ASP A 61 -12.26 5.45 -5.87
C ASP A 61 -12.18 4.91 -7.30
N GLN A 62 -11.65 5.70 -8.23
CA GLN A 62 -11.43 5.32 -9.63
C GLN A 62 -10.10 4.59 -9.85
N MET A 63 -9.19 4.58 -8.87
CA MET A 63 -7.84 4.05 -9.09
C MET A 63 -7.82 2.58 -9.47
N GLU A 64 -8.73 1.77 -8.94
CA GLU A 64 -8.81 0.34 -9.25
C GLU A 64 -9.40 0.03 -10.63
N ASP A 65 -10.08 0.98 -11.27
CA ASP A 65 -10.51 0.86 -12.66
C ASP A 65 -9.32 1.05 -13.62
N HIS A 66 -8.27 1.76 -13.18
CA HIS A 66 -7.10 2.10 -13.98
C HIS A 66 -5.86 1.26 -13.65
N PHE A 67 -5.68 0.87 -12.39
CA PHE A 67 -4.50 0.20 -11.90
C PHE A 67 -4.85 -0.94 -10.95
N LYS A 68 -4.15 -2.06 -11.09
CA LYS A 68 -4.32 -3.20 -10.20
C LYS A 68 -3.57 -2.96 -8.89
N ILE A 69 -4.24 -3.23 -7.76
CA ILE A 69 -3.61 -3.31 -6.44
C ILE A 69 -3.17 -4.75 -6.19
N TYR A 70 -1.89 -4.92 -5.86
CA TYR A 70 -1.29 -6.17 -5.43
C TYR A 70 -1.18 -6.20 -3.91
N TYR A 71 -1.42 -7.36 -3.31
CA TYR A 71 -1.34 -7.55 -1.86
C TYR A 71 -0.24 -8.55 -1.53
N LEU A 72 0.62 -8.16 -0.60
CA LEU A 72 1.65 -9.01 0.01
C LEU A 72 1.28 -9.16 1.48
N GLU A 73 1.10 -10.40 1.94
CA GLU A 73 0.73 -10.70 3.32
C GLU A 73 1.90 -11.38 4.03
N PHE A 74 2.17 -10.93 5.25
CA PHE A 74 3.28 -11.36 6.06
C PHE A 74 2.77 -11.76 7.44
N GLU A 75 3.20 -12.91 7.92
CA GLU A 75 2.92 -13.37 9.28
C GLU A 75 4.03 -12.86 10.22
N LEU A 76 3.69 -11.97 11.15
CA LEU A 76 4.64 -11.53 12.16
C LEU A 76 4.90 -12.68 13.15
N GLY A 77 6.14 -13.16 13.18
CA GLY A 77 6.55 -14.30 14.02
C GLY A 77 6.94 -15.54 13.23
N ALA A 78 6.69 -15.59 11.92
CA ALA A 78 7.38 -16.49 11.00
C ALA A 78 8.80 -15.95 10.78
N GLY A 79 9.67 -16.12 11.78
CA GLY A 79 11.00 -15.52 11.77
C GLY A 79 11.82 -15.87 10.52
N TYR A 80 12.77 -14.99 10.19
CA TYR A 80 14.02 -15.41 9.57
C TYR A 80 14.69 -16.44 10.52
N ARG A 81 14.31 -17.71 10.41
CA ARG A 81 15.15 -18.85 10.78
C ARG A 81 15.74 -19.29 9.44
N ASP A 82 17.02 -19.09 9.20
CA ASP A 82 18.04 -19.77 9.97
C ASP A 82 18.87 -18.93 10.93
N GLY A 83 18.99 -19.47 12.14
CA GLY A 83 20.00 -19.13 13.13
C GLY A 83 21.38 -19.66 12.78
N ASP A 84 21.80 -19.60 11.52
CA ASP A 84 23.21 -19.70 11.19
C ASP A 84 23.81 -18.30 11.25
N ARG A 85 24.51 -18.06 12.36
CA ARG A 85 25.52 -17.01 12.46
C ARG A 85 26.34 -16.98 11.16
N LEU A 86 26.36 -15.82 10.50
CA LEU A 86 27.51 -15.46 9.69
C LEU A 86 28.73 -15.47 10.63
N LEU A 87 29.61 -16.45 10.42
CA LEU A 87 30.94 -16.53 11.05
C LEU A 87 31.75 -15.28 10.74
#